data_AF-A0AAU1ZQM6-F1
#
_entry.id   AF-A0AAU1ZQM6-F1
#
_cell.length_a   1.000
_cell.length_b   1.000
_cell.length_c   1.000
_cell.angle_alpha   90.00
_cell.angle_beta   90.00
_cell.angle_gamma   90.00
#
_symmetry.space_group_name_H-M   'P 1'
#
loop_
_entity.id
_entity.type
_entity.pdbx_description
1 polymer ?
#
loop_
_entity_poly.entity_id
_entity_poly.type
_entity_poly.pdbx_seq_one_letter_code
_entity_poly.pdbx_strand_id
1 'polypeptide(L)'
;MAVLVDHFEARLGGLEGAWSAGEQTPAGAPEVGYFTGGVLAGVQSFATIGLHRTPLASRTGRHLHLELLGCNRPVPGDEMGPFSGVLEYVAGRLISSGQAVLRGDVLRLPMPLTPGGSMTALYAAIPVYFDEAFASVVLENGSDAAIVWLVPIGNREAEFVEEEGWEAFEQELVRQDPDLLDLSRSEMALPSSRAARIRHARWAIARFAPIIGAGHGIPREGRRVPLGAELGIALTTEAATPQGSRPPSSGRGGRRVRRS
;
A
#
# COMPACT_ATOMS: atom_id res chain seq x y z
N MET A 1 19.42 7.44 5.99
CA MET A 1 19.82 6.04 6.19
C MET A 1 19.91 5.71 7.67
N ALA A 2 20.68 6.44 8.49
CA ALA A 2 20.74 6.20 9.93
C ALA A 2 19.33 6.29 10.54
N VAL A 3 18.59 7.38 10.27
CA VAL A 3 17.22 7.57 10.80
C VAL A 3 16.25 6.45 10.40
N LEU A 4 16.42 5.84 9.22
CA LEU A 4 15.60 4.72 8.78
C LEU A 4 15.95 3.43 9.54
N VAL A 5 17.24 3.15 9.74
CA VAL A 5 17.69 1.98 10.51
C VAL A 5 17.30 2.15 11.98
N ASP A 6 17.53 3.32 12.59
CA ASP A 6 17.11 3.63 13.96
C ASP A 6 15.59 3.42 14.16
N HIS A 7 14.78 3.84 13.17
CA HIS A 7 13.32 3.66 13.18
C HIS A 7 12.88 2.20 13.10
N PHE A 8 13.60 1.38 12.33
CA PHE A 8 13.41 -0.07 12.32
C PHE A 8 13.89 -0.71 13.62
N GLU A 9 15.11 -0.44 14.08
CA GLU A 9 15.69 -1.09 15.25
C GLU A 9 14.90 -0.84 16.54
N ALA A 10 14.30 0.35 16.67
CA ALA A 10 13.41 0.69 17.79
C ALA A 10 12.20 -0.25 17.95
N ARG A 11 11.84 -1.05 16.94
CA ARG A 11 10.62 -1.87 16.91
C ARG A 11 10.81 -3.29 16.39
N LEU A 12 11.60 -3.45 15.33
CA LEU A 12 11.96 -4.75 14.74
C LEU A 12 13.08 -5.46 15.51
N GLY A 13 13.81 -4.71 16.35
CA GLY A 13 15.00 -5.19 17.07
C GLY A 13 16.28 -4.98 16.25
N GLY A 14 17.42 -5.47 16.75
CA GLY A 14 18.73 -5.19 16.15
C GLY A 14 18.87 -5.71 14.72
N LEU A 15 19.58 -4.97 13.87
CA LEU A 15 19.96 -5.37 12.52
C LEU A 15 21.06 -6.45 12.58
N GLU A 16 20.68 -7.70 12.38
CA GLU A 16 21.60 -8.85 12.38
C GLU A 16 22.40 -8.98 11.07
N GLY A 17 21.88 -8.40 9.98
CA GLY A 17 22.56 -8.39 8.68
C GLY A 17 21.71 -7.78 7.57
N ALA A 18 22.32 -7.49 6.42
CA ALA A 18 21.63 -7.02 5.23
C ALA A 18 22.25 -7.64 3.96
N TRP A 19 21.45 -7.79 2.91
CA TRP A 19 21.89 -8.35 1.63
C TRP A 19 21.36 -7.56 0.45
N SER A 20 22.17 -7.49 -0.60
CA SER A 20 21.82 -6.98 -1.93
C SER A 20 21.54 -8.12 -2.90
N ALA A 21 20.76 -7.87 -3.96
CA ALA A 21 20.34 -8.83 -5.01
C ALA A 21 21.46 -9.48 -5.86
N GLY A 22 22.72 -9.37 -5.44
CA GLY A 22 23.90 -9.95 -6.10
C GLY A 22 25.05 -8.96 -6.28
N GLU A 23 26.24 -9.49 -6.61
CA GLU A 23 27.49 -8.72 -6.82
C GLU A 23 27.41 -7.69 -7.96
N GLN A 24 26.42 -7.83 -8.85
CA GLN A 24 26.21 -6.98 -10.03
C GLN A 24 25.15 -5.89 -9.79
N THR A 25 24.57 -5.84 -8.59
CA THR A 25 23.59 -4.83 -8.18
C THR A 25 24.20 -3.43 -8.25
N PRO A 26 23.56 -2.45 -8.93
CA PRO A 26 24.07 -1.08 -8.98
C PRO A 26 24.24 -0.46 -7.59
N ALA A 27 25.34 0.27 -7.38
CA ALA A 27 25.59 0.98 -6.14
C ALA A 27 24.41 1.92 -5.79
N GLY A 28 23.83 1.73 -4.60
CA GLY A 28 22.69 2.51 -4.11
C GLY A 28 21.31 1.90 -4.36
N ALA A 29 21.22 0.71 -4.96
CA ALA A 29 20.01 -0.11 -4.92
C ALA A 29 19.56 -0.42 -3.47
N PRO A 30 18.28 -0.78 -3.24
CA PRO A 30 17.84 -1.22 -1.92
C PRO A 30 18.47 -2.55 -1.53
N GLU A 31 18.82 -2.65 -0.26
CA GLU A 31 19.15 -3.93 0.39
C GLU A 31 17.91 -4.46 1.11
N VAL A 32 17.94 -5.71 1.56
CA VAL A 32 16.98 -6.23 2.54
C VAL A 32 17.73 -6.49 3.84
N GLY A 33 17.32 -5.82 4.91
CA GLY A 33 17.83 -6.02 6.27
C GLY A 33 17.04 -7.06 7.04
N TYR A 34 17.71 -7.77 7.94
CA TYR A 34 17.19 -8.79 8.85
C TYR A 34 17.25 -8.30 10.29
N PHE A 35 16.12 -8.33 10.98
CA PHE A 35 15.96 -7.75 12.31
C PHE A 35 15.36 -8.76 13.29
N THR A 36 15.94 -8.86 14.48
CA THR A 36 15.47 -9.78 15.53
C THR A 36 15.50 -9.12 16.92
N GLY A 37 14.69 -9.66 17.85
CA GLY A 37 14.61 -9.14 19.22
C GLY A 37 13.72 -7.89 19.37
N GLY A 38 12.84 -7.62 18.40
CA GLY A 38 11.89 -6.51 18.43
C GLY A 38 10.74 -6.64 19.44
N VAL A 39 9.79 -5.70 19.36
CA VAL A 39 8.63 -5.61 20.28
C VAL A 39 7.65 -6.78 20.14
N LEU A 40 7.69 -7.51 19.02
CA LEU A 40 6.88 -8.70 18.77
C LEU A 40 7.67 -9.95 19.18
N ALA A 41 7.29 -10.56 20.30
CA ALA A 41 7.99 -11.72 20.86
C ALA A 41 8.00 -12.92 19.90
N GLY A 42 9.19 -13.47 19.63
CA GLY A 42 9.36 -14.63 18.76
C GLY A 42 9.12 -14.36 17.27
N VAL A 43 9.15 -13.10 16.85
CA VAL A 43 9.03 -12.69 15.44
C VAL A 43 10.39 -12.29 14.89
N GLN A 44 10.66 -12.71 13.66
CA GLN A 44 11.71 -12.16 12.83
C GLN A 44 11.12 -11.21 11.79
N SER A 45 11.85 -10.13 11.49
CA SER A 45 11.40 -9.10 10.57
C SER A 45 12.44 -8.81 9.49
N PHE A 46 11.95 -8.47 8.32
CA PHE A 46 12.72 -8.17 7.12
C PHE A 46 12.22 -6.85 6.59
N ALA A 47 13.11 -5.92 6.28
CA ALA A 47 12.71 -4.65 5.67
C ALA A 47 13.65 -4.26 4.55
N THR A 48 13.14 -3.62 3.50
CA THR A 48 14.02 -2.98 2.53
C THR A 48 14.72 -1.78 3.18
N ILE A 49 15.98 -1.56 2.81
CA ILE A 49 16.79 -0.43 3.26
C ILE A 49 17.25 0.30 2.00
N GLY A 50 16.60 1.44 1.70
CA GLY A 50 16.97 2.30 0.58
C GLY A 50 15.99 2.31 -0.58
N LEU A 51 14.87 1.59 -0.54
CA LEU A 51 13.88 1.62 -1.62
C LEU A 51 13.24 3.01 -1.74
N HIS A 52 13.17 3.77 -0.64
CA HIS A 52 12.75 5.18 -0.61
C HIS A 52 13.54 6.08 -1.59
N ARG A 53 14.75 5.69 -1.98
CA ARG A 53 15.60 6.45 -2.92
C ARG A 53 15.12 6.32 -4.37
N THR A 54 14.32 5.29 -4.68
CA THR A 54 13.73 5.11 -6.00
C THR A 54 12.47 5.96 -6.10
N PRO A 55 12.34 6.84 -7.10
CA PRO A 55 11.12 7.63 -7.30
C PRO A 55 10.00 6.74 -7.87
N LEU A 56 9.18 6.15 -6.99
CA LEU A 56 8.03 5.34 -7.38
C LEU A 56 6.78 6.21 -7.54
N ALA A 57 6.00 5.99 -8.60
CA ALA A 57 4.76 6.73 -8.86
C ALA A 57 3.54 5.92 -8.43
N SER A 58 2.63 6.55 -7.70
CA SER A 58 1.28 6.02 -7.46
C SER A 58 0.44 6.05 -8.74
N ARG A 59 -0.72 5.36 -8.72
CA ARG A 59 -1.72 5.36 -9.82
C ARG A 59 -2.21 6.76 -10.23
N THR A 60 -2.04 7.78 -9.38
CA THR A 60 -2.40 9.17 -9.64
C THR A 60 -1.24 10.03 -10.16
N GLY A 61 -0.05 9.44 -10.36
CA GLY A 61 1.17 10.14 -10.76
C GLY A 61 1.92 10.82 -9.60
N ARG A 62 1.36 10.86 -8.38
CA ARG A 62 2.09 11.35 -7.19
C ARG A 62 3.26 10.41 -6.88
N HIS A 63 4.46 10.97 -6.75
CA HIS A 63 5.64 10.26 -6.24
C HIS A 63 5.48 9.89 -4.76
N LEU A 64 5.91 8.69 -4.41
CA LEU A 64 5.91 8.15 -3.05
C LEU A 64 7.30 7.57 -2.73
N HIS A 65 7.70 7.74 -1.47
CA HIS A 65 8.85 7.08 -0.88
C HIS A 65 8.31 5.97 0.03
N LEU A 66 8.85 4.76 -0.08
CA LEU A 66 8.40 3.63 0.72
C LEU A 66 9.53 2.64 0.98
N GLU A 67 9.40 1.91 2.07
CA GLU A 67 10.12 0.66 2.32
C GLU A 67 9.09 -0.47 2.51
N LEU A 68 9.48 -1.68 2.16
CA LEU A 68 8.67 -2.88 2.31
C LEU A 68 9.05 -3.58 3.60
N LEU A 69 8.07 -4.16 4.30
CA LEU A 69 8.24 -4.93 5.52
C LEU A 69 7.64 -6.34 5.32
N GLY A 70 8.36 -7.36 5.77
CA GLY A 70 7.88 -8.73 5.91
C GLY A 70 8.17 -9.23 7.33
N CYS A 71 7.24 -9.95 7.95
CA CYS A 71 7.40 -10.47 9.30
C CYS A 71 6.83 -11.88 9.38
N ASN A 72 7.51 -12.79 10.08
CA ASN A 72 7.02 -14.13 10.40
C ASN A 72 7.60 -14.62 11.72
N ARG A 73 7.00 -15.66 12.29
CA ARG A 73 7.73 -16.46 13.30
C ARG A 73 8.68 -17.42 12.58
N PRO A 74 9.90 -17.66 13.11
CA PRO A 74 10.82 -18.63 12.54
C PRO A 74 10.24 -20.04 12.66
N VAL A 75 10.46 -20.86 11.64
CA VAL A 75 10.04 -22.26 11.61
C VAL A 75 11.29 -23.13 11.79
N PRO A 76 11.28 -24.19 12.63
CA PRO A 76 12.44 -25.07 12.77
C PRO A 76 12.87 -25.66 11.42
N GLY A 77 14.12 -25.41 11.02
CA GLY A 77 14.66 -25.81 9.72
C GLY A 77 14.51 -24.77 8.58
N ASP A 78 13.79 -23.67 8.82
CA ASP A 78 13.73 -22.47 7.98
C ASP A 78 13.89 -21.22 8.86
N GLU A 79 15.09 -21.08 9.43
CA GLU A 79 15.40 -20.03 10.41
C GLU A 79 15.41 -18.65 9.75
N MET A 80 15.94 -18.53 8.52
CA MET A 80 16.04 -17.27 7.77
C MET A 80 14.74 -16.86 7.06
N GLY A 81 13.76 -17.76 6.94
CA GLY A 81 12.47 -17.48 6.33
C GLY A 81 12.52 -17.05 4.85
N PRO A 82 11.35 -16.78 4.24
CA PRO A 82 11.24 -16.51 2.81
C PRO A 82 11.40 -15.02 2.43
N PHE A 83 11.31 -14.11 3.41
CA PHE A 83 11.12 -12.69 3.11
C PHE A 83 12.34 -12.00 2.49
N SER A 84 13.56 -12.51 2.68
CA SER A 84 14.78 -12.00 2.05
C SER A 84 14.64 -11.90 0.52
N GLY A 85 14.49 -13.04 -0.15
CA GLY A 85 14.31 -13.10 -1.61
C GLY A 85 12.95 -12.56 -2.10
N VAL A 86 11.92 -12.58 -1.24
CA VAL A 86 10.59 -12.05 -1.61
C VAL A 86 10.59 -10.52 -1.63
N LEU A 87 11.18 -9.85 -0.64
CA LEU A 87 11.30 -8.39 -0.62
C LEU A 87 12.24 -7.91 -1.74
N GLU A 88 13.31 -8.65 -2.03
CA GLU A 88 14.18 -8.41 -3.18
C GLU A 88 13.40 -8.47 -4.51
N TYR A 89 12.64 -9.55 -4.73
CA TYR A 89 11.79 -9.74 -5.92
C TYR A 89 10.75 -8.62 -6.08
N VAL A 90 10.06 -8.24 -4.99
CA VAL A 90 9.06 -7.17 -5.03
C VAL A 90 9.73 -5.82 -5.29
N ALA A 91 10.81 -5.47 -4.58
CA ALA A 91 11.56 -4.23 -4.79
C ALA A 91 12.04 -4.12 -6.25
N GLY A 92 12.63 -5.18 -6.81
CA GLY A 92 13.04 -5.25 -8.21
C GLY A 92 11.89 -5.01 -9.20
N ARG A 93 10.68 -5.52 -8.91
CA ARG A 93 9.47 -5.24 -9.71
C ARG A 93 8.97 -3.80 -9.59
N LEU A 94 8.98 -3.22 -8.39
CA LEU A 94 8.58 -1.82 -8.19
C LEU A 94 9.54 -0.87 -8.91
N ILE A 95 10.86 -1.10 -8.77
CA ILE A 95 11.90 -0.37 -9.51
C ILE A 95 11.71 -0.49 -11.02
N SER A 96 11.54 -1.72 -11.54
CA SER A 96 11.44 -1.97 -12.99
C SER A 96 10.19 -1.39 -13.62
N SER A 97 9.10 -1.27 -12.86
CA SER A 97 7.83 -0.68 -13.33
C SER A 97 7.72 0.82 -13.04
N GLY A 98 8.53 1.37 -12.13
CA GLY A 98 8.40 2.71 -11.59
C GLY A 98 7.09 2.96 -10.83
N GLN A 99 6.35 1.90 -10.45
CA GLN A 99 5.07 2.00 -9.76
C GLN A 99 5.24 1.73 -8.27
N ALA A 100 4.58 2.55 -7.45
CA ALA A 100 4.48 2.35 -6.01
C ALA A 100 3.40 1.32 -5.68
N VAL A 101 3.67 0.47 -4.69
CA VAL A 101 2.63 -0.34 -4.05
C VAL A 101 1.85 0.53 -3.06
N LEU A 102 0.52 0.37 -3.02
CA LEU A 102 -0.40 1.10 -2.14
C LEU A 102 -1.13 0.14 -1.19
N ARG A 103 -1.65 0.66 -0.08
CA ARG A 103 -2.56 -0.11 0.79
C ARG A 103 -3.72 -0.68 -0.04
N GLY A 104 -4.01 -1.96 0.16
CA GLY A 104 -5.05 -2.67 -0.57
C GLY A 104 -4.56 -3.38 -1.84
N ASP A 105 -3.31 -3.19 -2.24
CA ASP A 105 -2.75 -3.87 -3.40
C ASP A 105 -2.46 -5.35 -3.12
N VAL A 106 -2.72 -6.18 -4.14
CA VAL A 106 -2.38 -7.61 -4.15
C VAL A 106 -1.19 -7.82 -5.08
N LEU A 107 -0.10 -8.37 -4.52
CA LEU A 107 1.11 -8.76 -5.24
C LEU A 107 1.14 -10.28 -5.36
N ARG A 108 0.67 -10.80 -6.51
CA ARG A 108 0.75 -12.24 -6.81
C ARG A 108 2.22 -12.67 -6.99
N LEU A 109 2.60 -13.75 -6.30
CA LEU A 109 3.95 -14.32 -6.33
C LEU A 109 4.07 -15.36 -7.47
N PRO A 110 5.29 -15.58 -8.02
CA PRO A 110 5.51 -16.58 -9.07
C PRO A 110 5.48 -18.02 -8.54
N MET A 111 5.65 -18.20 -7.23
CA MET A 111 5.61 -19.46 -6.49
C MET A 111 5.02 -19.19 -5.09
N PRO A 112 4.52 -20.21 -4.36
CA PRO A 112 4.16 -20.06 -2.95
C PRO A 112 5.32 -19.53 -2.11
N LEU A 113 4.99 -18.79 -1.05
CA LEU A 113 5.97 -18.16 -0.15
C LEU A 113 6.88 -19.19 0.55
N THR A 114 6.33 -20.35 0.92
CA THR A 114 7.07 -21.48 1.49
C THR A 114 6.83 -22.74 0.65
N PRO A 115 7.77 -23.71 0.60
CA PRO A 115 7.62 -24.92 -0.22
C PRO A 115 6.35 -25.71 0.13
N GLY A 116 5.41 -25.81 -0.81
CA GLY A 116 4.12 -26.48 -0.62
C GLY A 116 3.08 -25.70 0.19
N GLY A 117 3.35 -24.45 0.58
CA GLY A 117 2.42 -23.59 1.29
C GLY A 117 1.26 -23.06 0.42
N SER A 118 0.21 -22.56 1.08
CA SER A 118 -0.97 -21.93 0.45
C SER A 118 -0.81 -20.43 0.17
N MET A 119 0.11 -19.76 0.88
CA MET A 119 0.38 -18.32 0.74
C MET A 119 1.03 -18.04 -0.62
N THR A 120 0.26 -17.49 -1.55
CA THR A 120 0.63 -17.33 -2.99
C THR A 120 0.56 -15.88 -3.46
N ALA A 121 0.15 -14.96 -2.59
CA ALA A 121 0.20 -13.53 -2.84
C ALA A 121 0.57 -12.77 -1.55
N LEU A 122 0.86 -11.49 -1.70
CA LEU A 122 1.06 -10.55 -0.60
C LEU A 122 0.00 -9.45 -0.67
N TYR A 123 -0.64 -9.14 0.45
CA TYR A 123 -1.50 -7.98 0.63
C TYR A 123 -0.69 -6.82 1.21
N ALA A 124 -0.74 -5.66 0.56
CA ALA A 124 -0.09 -4.46 1.04
C ALA A 124 -0.93 -3.78 2.13
N ALA A 125 -0.44 -3.81 3.36
CA ALA A 125 -1.07 -3.29 4.56
C ALA A 125 -0.27 -2.16 5.22
N ILE A 126 -0.92 -1.47 6.14
CA ILE A 126 -0.25 -0.70 7.21
C ILE A 126 0.27 -1.71 8.25
N PRO A 127 1.44 -1.51 8.89
CA PRO A 127 2.00 -2.45 9.88
C PRO A 127 1.24 -2.43 11.23
N VAL A 128 -0.03 -2.89 11.23
CA VAL A 128 -0.98 -2.76 12.35
C VAL A 128 -0.65 -3.53 13.63
N TYR A 129 0.37 -4.39 13.62
CA TYR A 129 0.89 -5.04 14.84
C TYR A 129 1.91 -4.17 15.60
N PHE A 130 2.28 -3.02 15.05
CA PHE A 130 3.15 -2.02 15.67
C PHE A 130 2.35 -0.75 15.98
N ASP A 131 2.95 0.20 16.72
CA ASP A 131 2.33 1.50 16.97
C ASP A 131 2.18 2.33 15.68
N GLU A 132 1.22 3.26 15.66
CA GLU A 132 0.92 4.11 14.50
C GLU A 132 2.15 4.89 14.00
N ALA A 133 3.03 5.32 14.91
CA ALA A 133 4.25 6.04 14.57
C ALA A 133 5.35 5.14 13.97
N PHE A 134 5.09 3.84 13.72
CA PHE A 134 5.95 3.00 12.89
C PHE A 134 5.64 3.11 11.39
N ALA A 135 4.40 3.44 11.04
CA ALA A 135 3.89 3.32 9.67
C ALA A 135 4.53 4.29 8.67
N SER A 136 5.23 5.33 9.13
CA SER A 136 6.09 6.16 8.30
C SER A 136 7.27 6.75 9.08
N VAL A 137 8.26 7.28 8.38
CA VAL A 137 9.44 7.93 8.96
C VAL A 137 9.87 9.14 8.13
N VAL A 138 10.13 10.26 8.82
CA VAL A 138 10.73 11.44 8.20
C VAL A 138 12.24 11.24 8.08
N LEU A 139 12.72 11.13 6.85
CA LEU A 139 14.13 10.90 6.51
C LEU A 139 14.98 12.17 6.70
N GLU A 140 16.31 12.03 6.66
CA GLU A 140 17.25 13.14 6.89
C GLU A 140 17.11 14.30 5.89
N ASN A 141 16.51 14.07 4.72
CA ASN A 141 16.21 15.07 3.69
C ASN A 141 14.84 15.77 3.90
N GLY A 142 14.09 15.44 4.96
CA GLY A 142 12.75 15.94 5.24
C GLY A 142 11.62 15.29 4.44
N SER A 143 11.91 14.29 3.61
CA SER A 143 10.88 13.49 2.93
C SER A 143 10.33 12.39 3.85
N ASP A 144 9.04 12.10 3.74
CA ASP A 144 8.36 11.05 4.51
C ASP A 144 8.33 9.75 3.69
N ALA A 145 8.77 8.65 4.31
CA ALA A 145 8.78 7.31 3.72
C ALA A 145 7.80 6.39 4.46
N ALA A 146 6.85 5.81 3.73
CA ALA A 146 5.87 4.88 4.29
C ALA A 146 6.46 3.47 4.46
N ILE A 147 6.14 2.80 5.57
CA ILE A 147 6.47 1.39 5.80
C ILE A 147 5.26 0.54 5.36
N VAL A 148 5.40 -0.21 4.28
CA VAL A 148 4.33 -1.05 3.71
C VAL A 148 4.53 -2.49 4.14
N TRP A 149 3.62 -3.01 4.97
CA TRP A 149 3.67 -4.40 5.41
C TRP A 149 3.09 -5.32 4.34
N LEU A 150 3.89 -6.26 3.85
CA LEU A 150 3.49 -7.26 2.87
C LEU A 150 3.01 -8.53 3.58
N VAL A 151 1.72 -8.56 3.87
CA VAL A 151 1.05 -9.65 4.59
C VAL A 151 0.84 -10.85 3.65
N PRO A 152 1.34 -12.04 3.97
CA PRO A 152 1.09 -13.25 3.19
C PRO A 152 -0.39 -13.63 3.19
N ILE A 153 -0.93 -13.85 1.99
CA ILE A 153 -2.32 -14.23 1.76
C ILE A 153 -2.43 -15.39 0.76
N GLY A 154 -3.48 -16.20 0.93
CA GLY A 154 -3.82 -17.28 0.02
C GLY A 154 -4.54 -16.80 -1.24
N ASN A 155 -4.81 -17.71 -2.17
CA ASN A 155 -5.36 -17.32 -3.47
C ASN A 155 -6.81 -16.82 -3.36
N ARG A 156 -7.64 -17.40 -2.49
CA ARG A 156 -9.03 -16.93 -2.31
C ARG A 156 -9.10 -15.60 -1.58
N GLU A 157 -8.13 -15.33 -0.71
CA GLU A 157 -7.95 -14.03 -0.06
C GLU A 157 -7.57 -12.95 -1.08
N ALA A 158 -6.64 -13.26 -2.00
CA ALA A 158 -6.26 -12.39 -3.11
C ALA A 158 -7.44 -12.08 -4.04
N GLU A 159 -8.17 -13.12 -4.49
CA GLU A 159 -9.38 -12.99 -5.32
C GLU A 159 -10.45 -12.14 -4.62
N PHE A 160 -10.64 -12.30 -3.31
CA PHE A 160 -11.62 -11.51 -2.55
C PHE A 160 -11.26 -10.02 -2.46
N VAL A 161 -9.98 -9.68 -2.28
CA VAL A 161 -9.52 -8.28 -2.33
C VAL A 161 -9.73 -7.69 -3.72
N GLU A 162 -9.44 -8.46 -4.77
CA GLU A 162 -9.62 -8.05 -6.18
C GLU A 162 -11.11 -7.89 -6.56
N GLU A 163 -12.02 -8.71 -6.02
CA GLU A 163 -13.47 -8.68 -6.32
C GLU A 163 -14.30 -7.71 -5.46
N GLU A 164 -14.07 -7.69 -4.14
CA GLU A 164 -14.92 -6.97 -3.17
C GLU A 164 -14.21 -5.76 -2.52
N GLY A 165 -12.91 -5.59 -2.78
CA GLY A 165 -12.11 -4.45 -2.32
C GLY A 165 -11.48 -4.64 -0.94
N TRP A 166 -10.40 -3.89 -0.70
CA TRP A 166 -9.58 -4.00 0.50
C TRP A 166 -10.34 -3.67 1.80
N GLU A 167 -11.30 -2.74 1.77
CA GLU A 167 -12.12 -2.40 2.96
C GLU A 167 -12.96 -3.58 3.46
N ALA A 168 -13.45 -4.43 2.54
CA ALA A 168 -14.20 -5.63 2.89
C ALA A 168 -13.27 -6.73 3.42
N PHE A 169 -12.07 -6.84 2.86
CA PHE A 169 -11.06 -7.80 3.31
C PHE A 169 -10.54 -7.46 4.71
N GLU A 170 -10.24 -6.19 5.01
CA GLU A 170 -9.80 -5.77 6.34
C GLU A 170 -10.90 -5.92 7.41
N GLN A 171 -12.19 -5.78 7.04
CA GLN A 171 -13.29 -6.13 7.94
C GLN A 171 -13.30 -7.63 8.27
N GLU A 172 -12.99 -8.50 7.31
CA GLU A 172 -12.89 -9.94 7.53
C GLU A 172 -11.63 -10.30 8.34
N LEU A 173 -10.49 -9.61 8.14
CA LEU A 173 -9.30 -9.72 9.00
C LEU A 173 -9.65 -9.41 10.46
N VAL A 174 -10.27 -8.26 10.74
CA VAL A 174 -10.67 -7.86 12.10
C VAL A 174 -11.73 -8.81 12.69
N ARG A 175 -12.60 -9.39 11.86
CA ARG A 175 -13.65 -10.32 12.32
C ARG A 175 -13.12 -11.71 12.65
N GLN A 176 -12.11 -12.18 11.93
CA GLN A 176 -11.58 -13.54 12.05
C GLN A 176 -10.29 -13.61 12.88
N ASP A 177 -9.61 -12.48 13.05
CA ASP A 177 -8.34 -12.32 13.77
C ASP A 177 -7.30 -13.41 13.44
N PRO A 178 -6.99 -13.65 12.15
CA PRO A 178 -5.99 -14.64 11.78
C PRO A 178 -4.59 -14.15 12.17
N ASP A 179 -3.75 -15.08 12.60
CA ASP A 179 -2.36 -14.80 12.96
C ASP A 179 -1.52 -14.52 11.72
N LEU A 180 -1.34 -13.24 11.38
CA LEU A 180 -0.68 -12.80 10.14
C LEU A 180 0.83 -13.06 10.11
N LEU A 181 1.41 -13.57 11.21
CA LEU A 181 2.81 -13.94 11.35
C LEU A 181 3.04 -15.46 11.19
N ASP A 182 1.97 -16.26 11.11
CA ASP A 182 2.00 -17.68 10.81
C ASP A 182 1.85 -17.91 9.29
N LEU A 183 2.95 -18.29 8.64
CA LEU A 183 3.00 -18.58 7.20
C LEU A 183 2.29 -19.90 6.84
N SER A 184 1.96 -20.73 7.84
CA SER A 184 1.25 -22.01 7.69
C SER A 184 -0.24 -21.91 8.01
N ARG A 185 -0.74 -20.72 8.36
CA ARG A 185 -2.15 -20.49 8.68
C ARG A 185 -3.08 -20.94 7.55
N SER A 186 -4.30 -21.32 7.90
CA SER A 186 -5.37 -21.53 6.92
C SER A 186 -5.82 -20.19 6.32
N GLU A 187 -6.30 -20.24 5.06
CA GLU A 187 -7.00 -19.10 4.45
C GLU A 187 -8.29 -18.79 5.22
N MET A 188 -8.64 -17.50 5.30
CA MET A 188 -9.87 -17.04 5.95
C MET A 188 -11.14 -17.64 5.33
N ALA A 189 -12.16 -17.83 6.17
CA ALA A 189 -13.49 -18.26 5.78
C ALA A 189 -14.28 -17.09 5.15
N LEU A 190 -13.91 -16.75 3.92
CA LEU A 190 -14.45 -15.60 3.20
C LEU A 190 -15.85 -15.86 2.60
N PRO A 191 -16.74 -14.85 2.64
CA PRO A 191 -18.07 -14.93 2.03
C PRO A 191 -17.96 -14.94 0.50
N SER A 192 -18.85 -15.66 -0.18
CA SER A 192 -18.90 -15.60 -1.65
C SER A 192 -19.33 -14.21 -2.14
N SER A 193 -18.76 -13.73 -3.25
CA SER A 193 -18.96 -12.37 -3.79
C SER A 193 -20.42 -12.04 -4.14
N ARG A 194 -21.30 -13.05 -4.25
CA ARG A 194 -22.75 -12.82 -4.38
C ARG A 194 -23.43 -12.34 -3.09
N ALA A 195 -22.88 -12.67 -1.91
CA ALA A 195 -23.44 -12.32 -0.60
C ALA A 195 -22.89 -10.99 -0.05
N ALA A 196 -21.63 -10.65 -0.36
CA ALA A 196 -21.01 -9.40 0.09
C ALA A 196 -21.70 -8.14 -0.46
N ARG A 197 -22.10 -8.16 -1.74
CA ARG A 197 -22.87 -7.10 -2.41
C ARG A 197 -24.18 -6.70 -1.71
N ILE A 198 -24.84 -7.62 -0.99
CA ILE A 198 -26.09 -7.33 -0.26
C ILE A 198 -25.82 -6.52 1.03
N ARG A 199 -24.61 -6.61 1.60
CA ARG A 199 -24.25 -5.94 2.87
C ARG A 199 -23.77 -4.50 2.65
N HIS A 200 -23.00 -4.23 1.60
CA HIS A 200 -22.57 -2.87 1.25
C HIS A 200 -23.74 -1.87 1.10
N ALA A 201 -24.85 -2.30 0.49
CA ALA A 201 -26.04 -1.47 0.31
C ALA A 201 -26.73 -1.02 1.62
N ARG A 202 -26.54 -1.75 2.73
CA ARG A 202 -27.11 -1.40 4.04
C ARG A 202 -26.18 -0.56 4.91
N TRP A 203 -24.88 -0.53 4.61
CA TRP A 203 -23.87 0.12 5.45
C TRP A 203 -23.56 1.56 5.04
N ALA A 204 -23.65 1.89 3.75
CA ALA A 204 -23.43 3.25 3.23
C ALA A 204 -24.37 4.31 3.84
N ILE A 205 -25.56 3.90 4.33
CA ILE A 205 -26.54 4.79 4.97
C ILE A 205 -26.18 5.09 6.44
N ALA A 206 -25.35 4.26 7.09
CA ALA A 206 -25.06 4.36 8.52
C ALA A 206 -23.89 5.30 8.89
N ARG A 207 -23.06 5.72 7.92
CA ARG A 207 -21.80 6.46 8.19
C ARG A 207 -21.75 7.92 7.69
N PHE A 208 -22.87 8.45 7.21
CA PHE A 208 -23.02 9.87 6.82
C PHE A 208 -24.07 10.64 7.66
N ALA A 209 -24.21 10.27 8.93
CA ALA A 209 -24.87 11.11 9.93
C ALA A 209 -23.80 11.99 10.61
N PRO A 210 -23.85 13.34 10.50
CA PRO A 210 -22.90 14.21 11.19
C PRO A 210 -23.14 14.17 12.70
N ILE A 211 -22.07 14.12 13.47
CA ILE A 211 -22.11 14.27 14.94
C ILE A 211 -22.47 15.74 15.24
N ILE A 212 -23.75 16.00 15.53
CA ILE A 212 -24.20 17.21 16.21
C ILE A 212 -25.09 16.78 17.37
N GLY A 213 -24.51 16.79 18.57
CA GLY A 213 -25.24 16.95 19.81
C GLY A 213 -24.57 18.05 20.61
N ALA A 214 -25.22 18.78 21.50
CA ALA A 214 -26.62 18.98 21.85
C ALA A 214 -26.56 20.07 22.93
N GLY A 215 -27.37 21.13 22.85
CA GLY A 215 -27.06 22.35 23.62
C GLY A 215 -28.21 23.28 23.91
N HIS A 216 -29.19 22.82 24.69
CA HIS A 216 -30.19 23.61 25.46
C HIS A 216 -31.24 24.46 24.71
N GLY A 217 -32.47 24.41 25.23
CA GLY A 217 -33.46 25.50 25.07
C GLY A 217 -34.73 25.17 24.29
N ILE A 218 -35.74 24.57 24.94
CA ILE A 218 -37.15 24.69 24.53
C ILE A 218 -37.75 25.87 25.30
N PRO A 219 -38.41 26.82 24.62
CA PRO A 219 -39.84 27.02 24.88
C PRO A 219 -40.72 26.83 23.63
N ARG A 220 -42.00 26.51 23.88
CA ARG A 220 -43.07 26.53 22.87
C ARG A 220 -43.54 27.96 22.61
N GLU A 221 -43.91 28.27 21.36
CA GLU A 221 -45.22 28.82 20.96
C GLU A 221 -45.28 28.77 19.41
N GLY A 222 -46.46 28.60 18.78
CA GLY A 222 -46.55 28.28 17.34
C GLY A 222 -47.15 29.36 16.44
N ARG A 223 -47.08 29.17 15.11
CA ARG A 223 -48.03 29.75 14.12
C ARG A 223 -47.94 29.16 12.70
N ARG A 224 -48.98 29.47 11.90
CA ARG A 224 -49.22 29.07 10.49
C ARG A 224 -49.54 30.34 9.64
N VAL A 225 -49.59 30.34 8.30
CA VAL A 225 -49.49 29.20 7.36
C VAL A 225 -48.43 29.36 6.23
N PRO A 226 -48.57 30.21 5.18
CA PRO A 226 -48.20 29.67 3.85
C PRO A 226 -47.45 30.58 2.85
N LEU A 227 -47.01 29.91 1.77
CA LEU A 227 -46.93 30.34 0.35
C LEU A 227 -46.07 31.55 -0.11
N GLY A 228 -45.34 31.36 -1.22
CA GLY A 228 -45.20 32.40 -2.26
C GLY A 228 -43.86 32.48 -3.01
N ALA A 229 -43.94 32.53 -4.36
CA ALA A 229 -42.91 32.91 -5.37
C ALA A 229 -41.60 32.08 -5.44
N GLU A 230 -41.15 31.55 -6.58
CA GLU A 230 -40.98 32.03 -7.98
C GLU A 230 -39.64 32.76 -8.28
N LEU A 231 -39.27 32.73 -9.58
CA LEU A 231 -37.99 33.12 -10.21
C LEU A 231 -36.88 32.05 -10.08
N GLY A 232 -36.30 31.49 -11.16
CA GLY A 232 -36.41 31.78 -12.60
C GLY A 232 -35.16 32.50 -13.15
N ILE A 233 -34.90 32.34 -14.46
CA ILE A 233 -33.68 32.77 -15.20
C ILE A 233 -32.50 31.80 -15.02
N ALA A 234 -31.69 31.45 -16.02
CA ALA A 234 -31.85 31.06 -17.43
C ALA A 234 -30.43 30.99 -18.04
N LEU A 235 -30.27 30.07 -18.98
CA LEU A 235 -29.10 29.83 -19.84
C LEU A 235 -28.38 31.08 -20.37
N THR A 236 -27.05 30.99 -20.49
CA THR A 236 -26.35 31.37 -21.73
C THR A 236 -25.19 30.43 -22.04
N THR A 237 -25.15 30.00 -23.30
CA THR A 237 -24.11 29.20 -23.96
C THR A 237 -23.02 30.13 -24.51
N GLU A 238 -21.76 29.68 -24.58
CA GLU A 238 -21.01 29.76 -25.84
C GLU A 238 -19.78 28.85 -25.86
N ALA A 239 -19.43 28.38 -27.06
CA ALA A 239 -18.27 27.54 -27.33
C ALA A 239 -17.48 28.15 -28.49
N ALA A 240 -16.15 28.05 -28.46
CA ALA A 240 -15.30 28.45 -29.58
C ALA A 240 -14.08 27.52 -29.72
N THR A 241 -13.87 27.04 -30.94
CA THR A 241 -12.79 26.15 -31.39
C THR A 241 -12.36 26.62 -32.81
N PRO A 242 -11.30 26.08 -33.43
CA PRO A 242 -9.89 26.41 -33.25
C PRO A 242 -9.26 27.14 -34.46
N GLN A 243 -8.04 27.66 -34.28
CA GLN A 243 -7.04 27.88 -35.34
C GLN A 243 -5.65 27.53 -34.76
N GLY A 244 -4.66 26.95 -35.46
CA GLY A 244 -4.63 26.51 -36.86
C GLY A 244 -3.39 27.01 -37.60
N SER A 245 -2.20 26.41 -37.41
CA SER A 245 -1.08 26.45 -38.39
C SER A 245 0.15 25.59 -38.00
N ARG A 246 0.80 25.05 -39.04
CA ARG A 246 2.09 24.35 -39.13
C ARG A 246 2.58 24.57 -40.58
N PRO A 247 3.86 24.34 -40.93
CA PRO A 247 5.13 24.67 -40.29
C PRO A 247 5.97 25.58 -41.24
N PRO A 248 7.30 25.64 -41.11
CA PRO A 248 8.08 25.20 -42.27
C PRO A 248 9.30 24.32 -41.94
N SER A 249 9.87 23.70 -42.98
CA SER A 249 10.97 22.73 -42.94
C SER A 249 12.30 23.29 -43.46
N SER A 250 13.39 23.05 -42.73
CA SER A 250 14.78 22.96 -43.21
C SER A 250 15.66 22.41 -42.07
N GLY A 251 16.77 21.68 -42.28
CA GLY A 251 17.34 21.10 -43.49
C GLY A 251 18.85 20.83 -43.33
N ARG A 252 19.31 19.63 -43.72
CA ARG A 252 20.73 19.18 -43.83
C ARG A 252 21.56 19.04 -42.53
N GLY A 253 22.49 18.08 -42.54
CA GLY A 253 23.61 18.03 -41.59
C GLY A 253 24.08 16.63 -41.17
N GLY A 254 24.51 15.78 -42.11
CA GLY A 254 25.06 14.46 -41.73
C GLY A 254 26.57 14.50 -41.46
N ARG A 255 27.05 13.66 -40.52
CA ARG A 255 28.39 13.06 -40.61
C ARG A 255 28.51 11.75 -39.82
N ARG A 256 29.04 10.72 -40.47
CA ARG A 256 29.69 9.58 -39.80
C ARG A 256 31.00 10.06 -39.19
N VAL A 257 31.34 9.53 -38.01
CA VAL A 257 32.73 9.21 -37.64
C VAL A 257 32.74 7.76 -37.15
N ARG A 258 33.82 7.03 -37.44
CA ARG A 258 34.02 5.62 -37.14
C ARG A 258 35.49 5.44 -36.75
N ARG A 259 35.80 4.54 -35.82
CA ARG A 259 37.15 4.23 -35.29
C ARG A 259 37.67 5.33 -34.33
N SER A 260 38.53 5.02 -33.37
CA SER A 260 39.34 3.78 -33.17
C SER A 260 38.67 2.70 -32.33
#